data_AF-A0AAD9VIX9-F1
#
_entry.id   AF-A0AAD9VIX9-F1
#
_cell.length_a   1.000
_cell.length_b   1.000
_cell.length_c   1.000
_cell.angle_alpha   90.00
_cell.angle_beta   90.00
_cell.angle_gamma   90.00
#
_symmetry.space_group_name_H-M   'P 1'
#
loop_
_entity.id
_entity.type
_entity.pdbx_description
1 polymer ?
#
loop_
_entity_poly.entity_id
_entity_poly.type
_entity_poly.pdbx_seq_one_letter_code
_entity_poly.pdbx_strand_id
1 'polypeptide(L)'
;MDWDEIEKLAADFQNAQLSNNLQKLTENNCIEIVAKLIETKRLDVVFTNDRKEYVTRQYLKTQMIDELSFHGGRMNLNDIAQALNL
;
A
#
# COMPACT_ATOMS: atom_id res chain seq x y z
N MET A 1 -3.58 30.79 -37.40
CA MET A 1 -3.58 29.89 -36.24
C MET A 1 -4.78 29.01 -36.48
N ASP A 2 -4.51 27.89 -37.14
CA ASP A 2 -5.46 27.19 -38.00
C ASP A 2 -6.29 26.23 -37.16
N TRP A 3 -7.60 26.19 -37.38
CA TRP A 3 -8.49 25.28 -36.65
C TRP A 3 -8.07 23.80 -36.79
N ASP A 4 -7.40 23.47 -37.89
CA ASP A 4 -6.78 22.16 -38.14
C ASP A 4 -5.71 21.78 -37.13
N GLU A 5 -4.91 22.74 -36.63
CA GLU A 5 -3.91 22.47 -35.59
C GLU A 5 -4.58 22.15 -34.25
N ILE A 6 -5.69 22.82 -33.95
CA ILE A 6 -6.48 22.60 -32.73
C ILE A 6 -7.16 21.22 -32.77
N GLU A 7 -7.73 20.86 -33.92
CA GLU A 7 -8.39 19.56 -34.11
C GLU A 7 -7.40 18.40 -34.03
N LYS A 8 -6.21 18.56 -34.64
CA LYS A 8 -5.13 17.58 -34.53
C LYS A 8 -4.65 17.42 -33.09
N LEU A 9 -4.48 18.51 -32.36
CA LEU A 9 -4.06 18.48 -30.96
C LEU A 9 -5.10 17.79 -30.07
N ALA A 10 -6.39 18.01 -30.32
CA ALA A 10 -7.48 17.34 -29.62
C ALA A 10 -7.51 15.83 -29.89
N ALA A 11 -7.29 15.42 -31.15
CA ALA A 11 -7.20 14.02 -31.52
C ALA A 11 -5.98 13.34 -30.88
N ASP A 12 -4.81 13.98 -30.86
CA ASP A 12 -3.61 13.48 -30.20
C ASP A 12 -3.80 13.38 -28.68
N PHE A 13 -4.49 14.34 -28.06
CA PHE A 13 -4.84 14.29 -26.65
C PHE A 13 -5.81 13.13 -26.34
N GLN A 14 -6.85 12.93 -27.16
CA GLN A 14 -7.77 11.80 -27.01
C GLN A 14 -7.03 10.47 -27.17
N ASN A 15 -6.15 10.34 -28.15
CA ASN A 15 -5.32 9.15 -28.35
C ASN A 15 -4.38 8.92 -27.16
N ALA A 16 -3.78 9.97 -26.58
CA ALA A 16 -2.94 9.88 -25.39
C ALA A 16 -3.72 9.51 -24.12
N GLN A 17 -4.97 9.94 -24.01
CA GLN A 17 -5.86 9.52 -22.91
C GLN A 17 -6.33 8.08 -23.07
N LEU A 18 -6.65 7.66 -24.29
CA LEU A 18 -7.03 6.27 -24.64
C LEU A 18 -5.84 5.31 -24.56
N SER A 19 -4.61 5.80 -24.76
CA SER A 19 -3.40 4.99 -24.71
C SER A 19 -2.92 4.69 -23.29
N ASN A 20 -3.62 5.16 -22.26
CA ASN A 20 -3.32 4.78 -20.90
C ASN A 20 -4.34 3.75 -20.37
N ASN A 21 -3.87 2.54 -20.12
CA ASN A 21 -3.44 2.24 -18.75
C ASN A 21 -2.52 1.01 -18.79
N LEU A 22 -1.29 1.17 -18.27
CA LEU A 22 -0.53 0.11 -17.59
C LEU A 22 -1.53 -0.88 -16.99
N GLN A 23 -1.39 -2.18 -17.26
CA GLN A 23 -2.21 -3.24 -16.67
C GLN A 23 -2.47 -2.94 -15.19
N LYS A 24 -3.60 -2.30 -14.89
CA LYS A 24 -3.94 -1.89 -13.54
C LYS A 24 -4.32 -3.17 -12.83
N LEU A 25 -3.56 -3.52 -11.81
CA LEU A 25 -3.90 -4.64 -10.96
C LEU A 25 -5.28 -4.34 -10.35
N THR A 26 -6.24 -5.22 -10.63
CA THR A 26 -7.52 -5.20 -9.93
C THR A 26 -7.29 -5.56 -8.47
N GLU A 27 -8.22 -5.18 -7.59
CA GLU A 27 -8.12 -5.48 -6.16
C GLU A 27 -7.95 -6.98 -5.89
N ASN A 28 -8.71 -7.83 -6.61
CA ASN A 28 -8.56 -9.28 -6.53
C ASN A 28 -7.17 -9.76 -6.94
N ASN A 29 -6.61 -9.22 -8.02
CA ASN A 29 -5.27 -9.60 -8.48
C ASN A 29 -4.21 -9.17 -7.44
N CYS A 30 -4.38 -8.00 -6.79
CA CYS A 30 -3.51 -7.57 -5.71
C CYS A 30 -3.55 -8.55 -4.53
N ILE A 31 -4.75 -9.01 -4.13
CA ILE A 31 -4.92 -9.98 -3.05
C ILE A 31 -4.21 -11.30 -3.38
N GLU A 32 -4.42 -11.82 -4.59
CA GLU A 32 -3.77 -13.07 -5.03
C GLU A 32 -2.24 -12.94 -5.08
N ILE A 33 -1.71 -11.83 -5.60
CA ILE A 33 -0.27 -11.58 -5.65
C ILE A 33 0.31 -11.55 -4.23
N VAL A 34 -0.32 -10.83 -3.30
CA VAL A 34 0.14 -10.76 -1.91
C VAL A 34 0.07 -12.14 -1.25
N ALA A 35 -1.01 -12.88 -1.43
CA ALA A 35 -1.14 -14.24 -0.92
C ALA A 35 -0.03 -15.16 -1.46
N LYS A 36 0.29 -15.05 -2.76
CA LYS A 36 1.37 -15.83 -3.39
C LYS A 36 2.76 -15.43 -2.87
N LEU A 37 2.99 -14.15 -2.60
CA LEU A 37 4.24 -13.67 -2.01
C LEU A 37 4.43 -14.19 -0.58
N ILE A 38 3.35 -14.30 0.19
CA ILE A 38 3.36 -14.91 1.54
C ILE A 38 3.64 -16.42 1.44
N GLU A 39 2.92 -17.13 0.56
CA GLU A 39 3.09 -18.58 0.36
C GLU A 39 4.52 -18.94 -0.07
N THR A 40 5.10 -18.15 -0.97
CA THR A 40 6.48 -18.34 -1.47
C THR A 40 7.55 -17.84 -0.48
N LYS A 41 7.16 -17.39 0.72
CA LYS A 41 8.05 -16.85 1.76
C LYS A 41 8.91 -15.67 1.29
N ARG A 42 8.43 -14.93 0.27
CA ARG A 42 9.06 -13.69 -0.21
C ARG A 42 8.59 -12.48 0.59
N LEU A 43 7.46 -12.61 1.29
CA LEU A 43 6.88 -11.60 2.16
C LEU A 43 6.57 -12.21 3.53
N ASP A 44 7.28 -11.77 4.58
CA ASP A 44 7.06 -12.20 5.96
C ASP A 44 6.16 -11.21 6.69
N VAL A 45 4.93 -11.64 6.96
CA VAL A 45 3.89 -10.84 7.63
C VAL A 45 3.47 -11.51 8.93
N VAL A 46 3.16 -10.68 9.91
CA VAL A 46 2.49 -11.06 11.14
C VAL A 46 1.03 -10.62 11.07
N PHE A 47 0.14 -11.52 11.49
CA PHE A 47 -1.29 -11.24 11.57
C PHE A 47 -1.60 -10.54 12.90
N THR A 48 -2.52 -9.58 12.85
CA THR A 48 -3.08 -8.97 14.06
C THR A 48 -3.96 -9.97 14.82
N ASN A 49 -4.26 -9.72 16.10
CA ASN A 49 -5.02 -10.65 16.94
C ASN A 49 -6.46 -10.92 16.40
N ASP A 50 -7.01 -9.97 15.63
CA ASP A 50 -8.30 -10.11 14.93
C ASP A 50 -8.19 -10.86 13.57
N ARG A 51 -6.98 -11.25 13.15
CA ARG A 51 -6.66 -11.93 11.86
C ARG A 51 -7.13 -11.21 10.58
N LYS A 52 -7.66 -9.99 10.68
CA LYS A 52 -8.16 -9.22 9.54
C LYS A 52 -7.06 -8.48 8.79
N GLU A 53 -5.98 -8.15 9.50
CA GLU A 53 -4.90 -7.34 8.95
C GLU A 53 -3.57 -8.06 9.09
N TYR A 54 -2.66 -7.74 8.17
CA TYR A 54 -1.31 -8.25 8.15
C TYR A 54 -0.34 -7.08 8.09
N VAL A 55 0.73 -7.18 8.86
CA VAL A 55 1.78 -6.16 8.94
C VAL A 55 3.14 -6.84 8.78
N THR A 56 4.04 -6.19 8.06
CA THR A 56 5.43 -6.65 7.95
C THR A 56 6.16 -6.39 9.26
N ARG A 57 7.00 -7.33 9.71
CA ARG A 57 7.78 -7.17 10.96
C ARG A 57 8.61 -5.89 11.02
N GLN A 58 9.14 -5.48 9.88
CA GLN A 58 9.92 -4.24 9.77
C GLN A 58 9.05 -3.00 10.03
N TYR A 59 7.84 -2.97 9.47
CA TYR A 59 6.89 -1.89 9.71
C TYR A 59 6.43 -1.85 11.16
N LEU A 60 6.13 -3.03 11.73
CA LEU A 60 5.77 -3.15 13.14
C LEU A 60 6.85 -2.57 14.06
N LYS A 61 8.11 -2.89 13.79
CA LYS A 61 9.23 -2.38 14.58
C LYS A 61 9.32 -0.86 14.51
N THR A 62 9.14 -0.27 13.33
CA THR A 62 9.12 1.19 13.17
C THR A 62 7.99 1.80 13.98
N GLN A 63 6.77 1.28 13.87
CA GLN A 63 5.64 1.80 14.64
C GLN A 63 5.85 1.67 16.16
N MET A 64 6.41 0.56 16.64
CA MET A 64 6.75 0.42 18.06
C MET A 64 7.76 1.48 18.53
N ILE A 65 8.77 1.79 17.71
CA ILE A 65 9.77 2.82 18.03
C ILE A 65 9.16 4.22 18.01
N ASP A 66 8.30 4.49 17.03
CA ASP A 66 7.61 5.77 16.90
C ASP A 66 6.68 6.02 18.09
N GLU A 67 5.90 5.00 18.47
CA GLU A 67 5.02 5.06 19.64
C GLU A 67 5.84 5.25 20.93
N LEU A 68 6.92 4.50 21.11
CA LEU A 68 7.83 4.70 22.24
C LEU A 68 8.42 6.12 22.26
N SER A 69 8.80 6.65 21.11
CA SER A 69 9.38 7.99 21.00
C SER A 69 8.36 9.08 21.32
N PHE A 70 7.12 8.91 20.89
CA PHE A 70 6.02 9.82 21.18
C PHE A 70 5.69 9.87 22.68
N HIS A 71 5.72 8.73 23.37
CA HIS A 71 5.37 8.62 24.80
C HIS A 71 6.57 8.77 25.76
N GLY A 72 7.68 9.37 25.32
CA GLY A 72 8.80 9.71 26.21
C GLY A 72 9.73 8.53 26.54
N GLY A 73 9.75 7.49 25.71
CA GLY A 73 10.78 6.45 25.69
C GLY A 73 10.52 5.24 26.59
N ARG A 74 9.46 5.24 27.40
CA ARG A 74 9.08 4.09 28.24
C ARG A 74 7.58 3.86 28.20
N MET A 75 7.18 2.74 27.61
CA MET A 75 5.80 2.29 27.57
C MET A 75 5.75 0.79 27.88
N ASN A 76 4.66 0.34 28.52
CA ASN A 76 4.42 -1.07 28.74
C ASN A 76 4.07 -1.78 27.43
N LEU A 77 4.43 -3.06 27.29
CA LEU A 77 4.17 -3.83 26.07
C LEU A 77 2.68 -3.88 25.72
N ASN A 78 1.82 -4.03 26.74
CA ASN A 78 0.37 -4.08 26.57
C ASN A 78 -0.19 -2.75 26.06
N ASP A 79 0.36 -1.62 26.52
CA ASP A 79 -0.07 -0.29 26.10
C ASP A 79 0.33 -0.04 24.64
N ILE A 80 1.53 -0.49 24.23
CA ILE A 80 1.97 -0.43 22.82
C ILE A 80 1.07 -1.28 21.94
N ALA A 81 0.76 -2.51 22.37
CA ALA A 81 -0.13 -3.40 21.62
C ALA A 81 -1.53 -2.78 21.43
N GLN A 82 -2.06 -2.15 22.49
CA GLN A 82 -3.34 -1.45 22.44
C GLN A 82 -3.30 -0.21 21.54
N ALA A 83 -2.23 0.59 21.61
CA ALA A 83 -2.06 1.78 20.75
C ALA A 83 -1.96 1.42 19.26
N LEU A 84 -1.29 0.30 18.95
CA LEU A 84 -1.13 -0.21 17.59
C LEU A 84 -2.34 -1.02 17.09
N ASN A 85 -3.38 -1.20 17.91
CA ASN A 85 -4.55 -2.04 17.63
C ASN A 85 -4.19 -3.47 17.19
N LEU A 86 -3.17 -4.06 17.84
CA LEU A 86 -2.64 -5.38 17.53
C LEU A 86 -3.23 -6.50 18.38
#